data_AF-A0A7S2NFL7-F1
#
_entry.id   AF-A0A7S2NFL7-F1
#
_cell.length_a   1.000
_cell.length_b   1.000
_cell.length_c   1.000
_cell.angle_alpha   90.00
_cell.angle_beta   90.00
_cell.angle_gamma   90.00
#
_symmetry.space_group_name_H-M   'P 1'
#
loop_
_entity.id
_entity.type
_entity.pdbx_description
1 polymer ?
#
loop_
_entity_poly.entity_id
_entity_poly.type
_entity_poly.pdbx_seq_one_letter_code
_entity_poly.pdbx_strand_id
1 'polypeptide(L)'
;RFEATTLYIVALNTIWMGIDADYNCPIEGGAENPIFWIAENAFCAYFFFEWYVRFRAFKKKRDGFRDRWFLFDTGLVFMMVAETWVMTAVLVATGSGTSSGGMGDASILRLLRLMRLSRMARMAKLLRSMPELLILIKGMLTAMKSVVYTLVLLLICIYLFAIAFRQLMAGTPAGALYFPS
;
A
#
# COMPACT_ATOMS: atom_id res chain seq x y z
N ARG A 1 -13.51 18.53 -16.20
CA ARG A 1 -12.46 19.55 -15.97
C ARG A 1 -11.79 19.37 -14.61
N PHE A 2 -12.54 19.29 -13.50
CA PHE A 2 -11.99 19.01 -12.16
C PHE A 2 -11.18 17.71 -12.08
N GLU A 3 -11.67 16.61 -12.67
CA GLU A 3 -10.98 15.31 -12.65
C GLU A 3 -9.61 15.33 -13.36
N ALA A 4 -9.49 16.07 -14.46
CA ALA A 4 -8.23 16.21 -15.19
C ALA A 4 -7.19 17.00 -14.36
N THR A 5 -7.65 18.02 -13.62
CA THR A 5 -6.80 18.79 -12.70
C THR A 5 -6.33 17.92 -11.54
N THR A 6 -7.22 17.13 -10.92
CA THR A 6 -6.83 16.18 -9.88
C THR A 6 -5.83 15.16 -10.41
N LEU A 7 -6.06 14.59 -11.60
CA LEU A 7 -5.15 13.62 -12.21
C LEU A 7 -3.76 14.23 -12.44
N TYR A 8 -3.69 15.45 -12.95
CA TYR A 8 -2.43 16.17 -13.14
C TYR A 8 -1.69 16.37 -11.80
N ILE A 9 -2.41 16.77 -10.75
CA ILE A 9 -1.81 17.03 -9.43
C ILE A 9 -1.36 15.74 -8.76
N VAL A 10 -2.10 14.64 -8.90
CA VAL A 10 -1.67 13.32 -8.40
C VAL A 10 -0.44 12.84 -9.18
N ALA A 11 -0.40 13.03 -10.50
CA ALA A 11 0.76 12.67 -11.32
C ALA A 11 2.00 13.48 -10.93
N LEU A 12 1.85 14.78 -10.71
CA LEU A 12 2.94 15.64 -10.25
C LEU A 12 3.40 15.24 -8.84
N ASN A 13 2.48 14.95 -7.92
CA ASN A 13 2.82 14.43 -6.59
C ASN A 13 3.57 13.08 -6.67
N THR A 14 3.19 12.22 -7.61
CA THR A 14 3.83 10.92 -7.86
C THR A 14 5.27 11.08 -8.33
N ILE A 15 5.49 11.94 -9.32
CA ILE A 15 6.83 12.24 -9.83
C ILE A 15 7.68 12.84 -8.71
N TRP A 16 7.11 13.78 -7.95
CA TRP A 16 7.80 14.40 -6.82
C TRP A 16 8.23 13.38 -5.75
N MET A 17 7.35 12.44 -5.41
CA MET A 17 7.70 11.33 -4.49
C MET A 17 8.77 10.40 -5.06
N GLY A 18 8.80 10.19 -6.38
CA GLY A 18 9.87 9.44 -7.04
C GLY A 18 11.22 10.15 -6.93
N ILE A 19 11.24 11.46 -7.16
CA ILE A 19 12.44 12.30 -6.97
C ILE A 19 12.89 12.28 -5.51
N ASP A 20 11.96 12.40 -4.55
CA ASP A 20 12.26 12.27 -3.11
C ASP A 20 12.90 10.91 -2.79
N ALA A 21 12.39 9.81 -3.38
CA ALA A 21 12.93 8.48 -3.15
C ALA A 21 14.36 8.29 -3.70
N ASP A 22 14.70 8.92 -4.82
CA ASP A 22 16.03 8.81 -5.44
C ASP A 22 17.06 9.74 -4.80
N TYR A 23 16.65 10.97 -4.42
CA TYR A 23 17.56 11.97 -3.84
C TYR A 23 17.74 11.82 -2.32
N ASN A 24 16.79 11.20 -1.62
CA ASN A 24 16.85 10.98 -0.18
C ASN A 24 17.37 9.56 0.12
N CYS A 25 18.59 9.27 -0.33
CA CYS A 25 19.23 7.98 -0.13
C CYS A 25 19.76 7.90 1.33
N PRO A 26 19.43 6.85 2.11
CA PRO A 26 19.66 6.78 3.57
C PRO A 26 21.14 6.69 4.01
N ILE A 27 22.09 6.93 3.11
CA ILE A 27 23.52 6.64 3.33
C ILE A 27 24.29 7.89 3.80
N GLU A 28 23.81 9.10 3.52
CA GLU A 28 24.48 10.33 3.95
C GLU A 28 23.47 11.23 4.66
N GLY A 29 23.70 11.47 5.95
CA GLY A 29 22.87 12.30 6.83
C GLY A 29 22.85 13.78 6.46
N GLY A 30 22.59 14.10 5.20
CA GLY A 30 22.30 15.44 4.71
C GLY A 30 20.88 15.83 5.12
N ALA A 31 20.74 17.03 5.68
CA ALA A 31 19.44 17.61 5.98
C ALA A 31 18.54 17.55 4.75
N GLU A 32 17.37 16.92 4.87
CA GLU A 32 16.36 16.93 3.82
C GLU A 32 16.12 18.39 3.40
N ASN A 33 16.20 18.67 2.10
CA ASN A 33 15.98 20.03 1.62
C ASN A 33 14.58 20.48 2.06
N PRO A 34 14.43 21.66 2.69
CA PRO A 34 13.15 22.13 3.23
C PRO A 34 12.05 22.22 2.16
N ILE A 35 12.44 22.28 0.89
CA ILE A 35 11.55 22.26 -0.28
C ILE A 35 10.70 20.98 -0.33
N PHE A 36 11.24 19.80 0.03
CA PHE A 36 10.48 18.55 0.02
C PHE A 36 9.37 18.54 1.07
N TRP A 37 9.69 18.99 2.29
CA TRP A 37 8.71 19.11 3.38
C TRP A 37 7.59 20.13 3.05
N ILE A 38 7.95 21.28 2.47
CA ILE A 38 6.97 22.29 2.05
C ILE A 38 6.07 21.73 0.94
N ALA A 39 6.63 21.04 -0.05
CA ALA A 39 5.88 20.45 -1.14
C ALA A 39 4.90 19.38 -0.64
N GLU A 40 5.32 18.49 0.27
CA GLU A 40 4.43 17.48 0.86
C GLU A 40 3.24 18.09 1.60
N ASN A 41 3.48 19.13 2.40
CA ASN A 41 2.41 19.87 3.08
C ASN A 41 1.45 20.56 2.10
N ALA A 42 1.98 21.14 1.01
CA ALA A 42 1.16 21.76 -0.03
C ALA A 42 0.26 20.75 -0.75
N PHE A 43 0.79 19.57 -1.11
CA PHE A 43 -0.02 18.50 -1.69
C PHE A 43 -1.06 17.97 -0.69
N CYS A 44 -0.69 17.83 0.59
CA CYS A 44 -1.62 17.44 1.65
C CYS A 44 -2.79 18.41 1.78
N ALA A 45 -2.50 19.72 1.78
CA ALA A 45 -3.51 20.77 1.83
C ALA A 45 -4.44 20.71 0.60
N TYR A 46 -3.89 20.49 -0.60
CA TYR A 46 -4.69 20.36 -1.82
C TYR A 46 -5.64 19.16 -1.75
N PHE A 47 -5.15 17.97 -1.39
CA PHE A 47 -6.02 16.77 -1.31
C PHE A 47 -7.04 16.85 -0.20
N PHE A 48 -6.70 17.46 0.92
CA PHE A 48 -7.65 17.74 2.00
C PHE A 48 -8.74 18.71 1.53
N PHE A 49 -8.36 19.77 0.82
CA PHE A 49 -9.30 20.73 0.25
C PHE A 49 -10.23 20.09 -0.79
N GLU A 50 -9.68 19.32 -1.74
CA GLU A 50 -10.46 18.58 -2.73
C GLU A 50 -11.49 17.66 -2.05
N TRP A 51 -11.05 16.88 -1.07
CA TRP A 51 -11.94 16.01 -0.31
C TRP A 51 -13.01 16.80 0.44
N TYR A 52 -12.65 17.92 1.06
CA TYR A 52 -13.58 18.77 1.79
C TYR A 52 -14.68 19.34 0.87
N VAL A 53 -14.31 19.78 -0.34
CA VAL A 53 -15.26 20.22 -1.36
C VAL A 53 -16.21 19.08 -1.76
N ARG A 54 -15.69 17.87 -2.00
CA ARG A 54 -16.53 16.69 -2.28
C ARG A 54 -17.47 16.36 -1.12
N PHE A 55 -16.98 16.41 0.11
CA PHE A 55 -17.79 16.17 1.31
C PHE A 55 -18.95 17.17 1.43
N ARG A 56 -18.69 18.45 1.15
CA ARG A 56 -19.70 19.53 1.15
C ARG A 56 -20.72 19.40 0.01
N ALA A 57 -20.36 18.73 -1.10
CA ALA A 57 -21.27 18.52 -2.22
C ALA A 57 -22.37 17.47 -1.93
N PHE A 58 -22.20 16.59 -0.93
CA PHE A 58 -23.23 15.61 -0.57
C PHE A 58 -24.42 16.25 0.15
N LYS A 59 -25.61 16.20 -0.47
CA LYS A 59 -26.87 16.71 0.09
C LYS A 59 -27.29 16.00 1.39
N LYS A 60 -26.94 14.72 1.54
CA LYS A 60 -27.10 13.94 2.79
C LYS A 60 -25.78 13.26 3.12
N LYS A 61 -25.20 13.56 4.29
CA LYS A 61 -23.90 12.99 4.72
C LYS A 61 -23.88 11.46 4.82
N ARG A 62 -25.04 10.83 5.06
CA ARG A 62 -25.18 9.36 5.10
C ARG A 62 -24.93 8.70 3.75
N ASP A 63 -25.15 9.40 2.64
CA ASP A 63 -24.92 8.87 1.30
C ASP A 63 -23.42 8.76 1.00
N GLY A 64 -22.60 9.65 1.57
CA GLY A 64 -21.14 9.58 1.49
C GLY A 64 -20.57 8.30 2.13
N PHE A 65 -21.13 7.84 3.25
CA PHE A 65 -20.70 6.58 3.89
C PHE A 65 -21.15 5.32 3.13
N ARG A 66 -22.11 5.44 2.22
CA ARG A 66 -22.57 4.33 1.38
C ARG A 66 -21.74 4.20 0.11
N ASP A 67 -21.14 5.29 -0.35
CA ASP A 67 -20.19 5.25 -1.47
C ASP A 67 -18.82 4.73 -1.00
N ARG A 68 -18.53 3.47 -1.34
CA ARG A 68 -17.26 2.81 -1.04
C ARG A 68 -16.05 3.59 -1.58
N TRP A 69 -16.22 4.29 -2.70
CA TRP A 69 -15.13 5.08 -3.29
C TRP A 69 -14.88 6.36 -2.51
N PHE A 70 -15.92 6.98 -1.96
CA PHE A 70 -15.78 8.12 -1.07
C PHE A 70 -15.19 7.72 0.29
N LEU A 71 -15.59 6.57 0.84
CA LEU A 71 -15.03 6.04 2.07
C LEU A 71 -13.53 5.72 1.92
N PHE A 72 -13.13 5.12 0.81
CA PHE A 72 -11.73 4.88 0.48
C PHE A 72 -10.94 6.20 0.32
N ASP A 73 -11.48 7.18 -0.41
CA ASP A 73 -10.86 8.51 -0.56
C ASP A 73 -10.70 9.23 0.79
N THR A 74 -11.70 9.11 1.67
CA THR A 74 -11.65 9.65 3.04
C THR A 74 -10.56 8.98 3.87
N GLY A 75 -10.44 7.65 3.79
CA GLY A 75 -9.35 6.91 4.44
C GLY A 75 -7.97 7.34 3.95
N LEU A 76 -7.79 7.49 2.62
CA LEU A 76 -6.53 7.93 2.04
C LEU A 76 -6.13 9.34 2.48
N VAL A 77 -7.07 10.30 2.48
CA VAL A 77 -6.78 11.69 2.88
C VAL A 77 -6.50 11.76 4.37
N PHE A 78 -7.25 11.04 5.21
CA PHE A 78 -7.00 11.00 6.64
C PHE A 78 -5.65 10.35 6.97
N MET A 79 -5.28 9.27 6.29
CA MET A 79 -3.98 8.63 6.42
C MET A 79 -2.84 9.57 6.00
N MET A 80 -3.02 10.31 4.90
CA MET A 80 -2.04 11.31 4.44
C MET A 80 -1.86 12.45 5.44
N VAL A 81 -2.95 12.98 6.02
CA VAL A 81 -2.85 13.99 7.09
C VAL A 81 -2.17 13.38 8.32
N ALA A 82 -2.57 12.17 8.73
CA ALA A 82 -1.96 11.49 9.86
C ALA A 82 -0.45 11.33 9.65
N GLU A 83 0.03 10.95 8.47
CA GLU A 83 1.46 10.90 8.16
C GLU A 83 2.19 12.22 8.36
N THR A 84 1.71 13.29 7.72
CA THR A 84 2.39 14.60 7.75
C THR A 84 2.51 15.12 9.19
N TRP A 85 1.47 14.89 9.99
CA TRP A 85 1.42 15.32 11.38
C TRP A 85 2.16 14.38 12.33
N VAL A 86 2.08 13.05 12.12
CA VAL A 86 2.82 12.04 12.90
C VAL A 86 4.32 12.19 12.67
N MET A 87 4.77 12.46 11.44
CA MET A 87 6.19 12.74 11.18
C MET A 87 6.68 13.95 11.98
N THR A 88 5.92 15.04 11.95
CA THR A 88 6.24 16.25 12.72
C THR A 88 6.20 15.96 14.22
N ALA A 89 5.21 15.21 14.70
CA ALA A 89 5.06 14.87 16.12
C ALA A 89 6.18 13.93 16.60
N VAL A 90 6.56 12.92 15.80
CA VAL A 90 7.67 12.02 16.10
C VAL A 90 8.96 12.81 16.13
N LEU A 91 9.25 13.65 15.14
CA LEU A 91 10.45 14.49 15.09
C LEU A 91 10.57 15.41 16.31
N VAL A 92 9.46 16.00 16.75
CA VAL A 92 9.41 16.83 17.96
C VAL A 92 9.55 15.99 19.24
N ALA A 93 8.92 14.81 19.29
CA ALA A 93 8.95 13.94 20.45
C ALA A 93 10.30 13.22 20.65
N THR A 94 11.03 12.92 19.58
CA THR A 94 12.41 12.40 19.63
C THR A 94 13.47 13.50 19.72
N GLY A 95 13.05 14.78 19.80
CA GLY A 95 13.83 15.96 20.17
C GLY A 95 15.32 15.90 19.80
N SER A 96 15.68 16.31 18.57
CA SER A 96 17.06 16.64 18.14
C SER A 96 18.20 16.01 18.96
N GLY A 97 18.24 14.67 19.03
CA GLY A 97 19.13 14.01 19.98
C GLY A 97 19.19 12.51 19.76
N THR A 98 20.15 12.08 18.95
CA THR A 98 20.68 10.72 18.91
C THR A 98 20.89 10.18 20.33
N SER A 99 19.96 9.40 20.87
CA SER A 99 20.27 8.53 22.02
C SER A 99 19.28 7.37 22.21
N SER A 100 19.90 6.19 22.30
CA SER A 100 19.47 4.95 22.97
C SER A 100 18.49 4.02 22.25
N GLY A 101 19.05 2.89 21.79
CA GLY A 101 18.35 1.83 21.09
C GLY A 101 17.64 0.80 21.98
N GLY A 102 17.01 -0.16 21.29
CA GLY A 102 16.34 -1.32 21.85
C GLY A 102 14.83 -1.10 22.01
N MET A 103 14.01 -1.80 21.22
CA MET A 103 12.52 -1.76 21.18
C MET A 103 11.88 -0.64 20.33
N GLY A 104 12.46 0.57 20.32
CA GLY A 104 12.00 1.68 19.47
C GLY A 104 12.19 1.43 17.97
N ASP A 105 13.35 0.89 17.57
CA ASP A 105 13.73 0.71 16.16
C ASP A 105 12.79 -0.20 15.38
N ALA A 106 12.35 -1.33 15.94
CA ALA A 106 11.41 -2.21 15.23
C ALA A 106 10.06 -1.54 15.01
N SER A 107 9.62 -0.72 15.96
CA SER A 107 8.37 0.05 15.90
C SER A 107 8.48 1.20 14.91
N ILE A 108 9.61 1.91 14.91
CA ILE A 108 9.96 2.99 13.98
C ILE A 108 10.10 2.46 12.56
N LEU A 109 10.78 1.33 12.34
CA LEU A 109 10.89 0.68 11.03
C LEU A 109 9.53 0.21 10.51
N ARG A 110 8.65 -0.29 11.37
CA ARG A 110 7.25 -0.63 11.01
C ARG A 110 6.46 0.62 10.63
N LEU A 111 6.58 1.69 11.40
CA LEU A 111 5.96 2.99 11.09
C LEU A 111 6.46 3.55 9.76
N LEU A 112 7.78 3.59 9.54
CA LEU A 112 8.40 4.00 8.27
C LEU A 112 7.89 3.15 7.10
N ARG A 113 7.78 1.83 7.28
CA ARG A 113 7.23 0.93 6.25
C ARG A 113 5.76 1.21 5.95
N LEU A 114 4.94 1.46 6.98
CA LEU A 114 3.53 1.83 6.81
C LEU A 114 3.37 3.18 6.09
N MET A 115 4.21 4.17 6.43
CA MET A 115 4.23 5.49 5.79
C MET A 115 4.70 5.44 4.33
N ARG A 116 5.59 4.49 3.98
CA ARG A 116 5.93 4.24 2.57
C ARG A 116 4.76 3.65 1.80
N LEU A 117 4.03 2.71 2.40
CA LEU A 117 2.87 2.06 1.76
C LEU A 117 1.74 3.03 1.44
N SER A 118 1.54 4.02 2.29
CA SER A 118 0.48 5.01 2.14
C SER A 118 0.81 6.15 1.18
N ARG A 119 2.09 6.52 1.05
CA ARG A 119 2.58 7.28 -0.11
C ARG A 119 2.21 6.56 -1.41
N MET A 120 2.45 5.25 -1.49
CA MET A 120 2.03 4.43 -2.64
C MET A 120 0.50 4.33 -2.77
N ALA A 121 -0.25 4.40 -1.67
CA ALA A 121 -1.71 4.36 -1.70
C ALA A 121 -2.32 5.57 -2.44
N ARG A 122 -1.60 6.70 -2.57
CA ARG A 122 -2.02 7.84 -3.40
C ARG A 122 -2.01 7.49 -4.89
N MET A 123 -1.17 6.54 -5.34
CA MET A 123 -1.22 6.00 -6.70
C MET A 123 -2.55 5.32 -7.01
N ALA A 124 -3.25 4.81 -5.98
CA ALA A 124 -4.58 4.26 -6.18
C ALA A 124 -5.60 5.32 -6.64
N LYS A 125 -5.35 6.61 -6.38
CA LYS A 125 -6.15 7.71 -6.96
C LYS A 125 -5.98 7.79 -8.47
N LEU A 126 -4.76 7.57 -8.99
CA LEU A 126 -4.51 7.51 -10.45
C LEU A 126 -5.29 6.37 -11.09
N LEU A 127 -5.24 5.19 -10.46
CA LEU A 127 -6.00 4.02 -10.92
C LEU A 127 -7.51 4.33 -10.98
N ARG A 128 -8.05 5.09 -10.03
CA ARG A 128 -9.46 5.51 -10.05
C ARG A 128 -9.78 6.47 -11.20
N SER A 129 -8.88 7.40 -11.49
CA SER A 129 -9.09 8.38 -12.56
C SER A 129 -9.00 7.79 -13.97
N MET A 130 -8.41 6.60 -14.11
CA MET A 130 -8.34 5.85 -15.36
C MET A 130 -9.30 4.64 -15.32
N PRO A 131 -10.56 4.79 -15.80
CA PRO A 131 -11.55 3.72 -15.73
C PRO A 131 -11.11 2.45 -16.47
N GLU A 132 -10.27 2.57 -17.51
CA GLU A 132 -9.72 1.44 -18.25
C GLU A 132 -8.87 0.51 -17.36
N LEU A 133 -8.03 1.07 -16.47
CA LEU A 133 -7.23 0.28 -15.53
C LEU A 133 -8.14 -0.48 -14.54
N LEU A 134 -9.22 0.15 -14.08
CA LEU A 134 -10.18 -0.53 -13.20
C LEU A 134 -10.91 -1.67 -13.91
N ILE A 135 -11.21 -1.53 -15.20
CA ILE A 135 -11.84 -2.59 -15.99
C ILE A 135 -10.87 -3.77 -16.13
N LEU A 136 -9.60 -3.50 -16.44
CA LEU A 136 -8.55 -4.51 -16.53
C LEU A 136 -8.37 -5.24 -15.19
N ILE A 137 -8.25 -4.52 -14.08
CA ILE A 137 -8.12 -5.09 -12.74
C ILE A 137 -9.34 -5.97 -12.42
N LYS A 138 -10.56 -5.50 -12.67
CA LYS A 138 -11.78 -6.30 -12.47
C LYS A 138 -11.79 -7.56 -13.35
N GLY A 139 -11.31 -7.47 -14.58
CA GLY A 139 -11.13 -8.61 -15.48
C GLY A 139 -10.15 -9.64 -14.90
N MET A 140 -8.99 -9.19 -14.42
CA MET A 140 -7.99 -10.04 -13.77
C MET A 140 -8.53 -10.68 -12.48
N LEU A 141 -9.22 -9.92 -11.63
CA LEU A 141 -9.86 -10.44 -10.42
C LEU A 141 -10.88 -11.53 -10.75
N THR A 142 -11.63 -11.36 -11.85
CA THR A 142 -12.60 -12.36 -12.32
C THR A 142 -11.89 -13.61 -12.84
N ALA A 143 -10.82 -13.45 -13.62
CA ALA A 143 -10.00 -14.55 -14.12
C ALA A 143 -9.29 -15.33 -13.01
N MET A 144 -8.85 -14.64 -11.94
CA MET A 144 -8.21 -15.27 -10.78
C MET A 144 -9.08 -16.35 -10.15
N LYS A 145 -10.41 -16.20 -10.17
CA LYS A 145 -11.31 -17.25 -9.68
C LYS A 145 -11.10 -18.58 -10.43
N SER A 146 -10.91 -18.52 -11.75
CA SER A 146 -10.60 -19.72 -12.56
C SER A 146 -9.25 -20.32 -12.18
N VAL A 147 -8.22 -19.47 -12.03
CA VAL A 147 -6.86 -19.88 -11.65
C VAL A 147 -6.84 -20.56 -10.27
N VAL A 148 -7.67 -20.10 -9.34
CA VAL A 148 -7.79 -20.75 -8.02
C VAL A 148 -8.35 -22.16 -8.15
N TYR A 149 -9.36 -22.39 -9.00
CA TYR A 149 -9.89 -23.74 -9.21
C TYR A 149 -8.86 -24.68 -9.87
N THR A 150 -8.08 -24.19 -10.83
CA THR A 150 -7.02 -24.99 -11.45
C THR A 150 -5.89 -25.32 -10.48
N LEU A 151 -5.51 -24.37 -9.61
CA LEU A 151 -4.54 -24.60 -8.54
C LEU A 151 -5.04 -25.64 -7.52
N VAL A 152 -6.31 -25.57 -7.13
CA VAL A 152 -6.90 -26.57 -6.21
C VAL A 152 -6.88 -27.96 -6.85
N LEU A 153 -7.26 -28.08 -8.12
CA LEU A 153 -7.20 -29.36 -8.85
C LEU A 153 -5.77 -29.90 -8.92
N LEU A 154 -4.79 -29.04 -9.24
CA LEU A 154 -3.38 -29.41 -9.28
C LEU A 154 -2.89 -29.94 -7.93
N LEU A 155 -3.24 -29.26 -6.83
CA LEU A 155 -2.88 -29.71 -5.47
C LEU A 155 -3.49 -31.08 -5.13
N ILE A 156 -4.74 -31.32 -5.52
CA ILE A 156 -5.38 -32.64 -5.34
C ILE A 156 -4.62 -33.72 -6.12
N CYS A 157 -4.26 -33.47 -7.38
CA CYS A 157 -3.48 -34.42 -8.17
C CYS A 157 -2.12 -34.72 -7.54
N ILE A 158 -1.38 -33.69 -7.13
CA ILE A 158 -0.08 -33.85 -6.45
C ILE A 158 -0.25 -34.71 -5.18
N TYR A 159 -1.30 -34.46 -4.40
CA TYR A 159 -1.59 -35.23 -3.18
C TYR A 159 -1.90 -36.71 -3.47
N LEU A 160 -2.69 -37.00 -4.50
CA LEU A 160 -2.97 -38.39 -4.92
C LEU A 160 -1.71 -39.13 -5.34
N PHE A 161 -0.86 -38.50 -6.15
CA PHE A 161 0.43 -39.09 -6.54
C PHE A 161 1.36 -39.27 -5.34
N ALA A 162 1.39 -38.34 -4.39
CA ALA A 162 2.17 -38.48 -3.17
C ALA A 162 1.75 -39.72 -2.35
N ILE A 163 0.45 -39.96 -2.20
CA ILE A 163 -0.06 -41.18 -1.54
C ILE A 163 0.32 -42.43 -2.35
N ALA A 164 0.12 -42.41 -3.66
CA ALA A 164 0.45 -43.54 -4.52
C ALA A 164 1.94 -43.91 -4.41
N PHE A 165 2.85 -42.93 -4.48
CA PHE A 165 4.27 -43.16 -4.29
C PHE A 165 4.61 -43.66 -2.88
N ARG A 166 3.97 -43.13 -1.84
CA ARG A 166 4.14 -43.62 -0.46
C ARG A 166 3.74 -45.09 -0.34
N GLN A 167 2.62 -45.48 -0.95
CA GLN A 167 2.17 -46.88 -0.93
C GLN A 167 3.08 -47.78 -1.77
N LEU A 168 3.55 -47.32 -2.93
CA LEU A 168 4.45 -48.10 -3.78
C LEU A 168 5.83 -48.33 -3.13
N MET A 169 6.32 -47.34 -2.38
CA MET A 169 7.58 -47.42 -1.65
C MET A 169 7.46 -48.23 -0.34
N ALA A 170 6.26 -48.54 0.13
CA ALA A 170 6.07 -49.34 1.34
C ALA A 170 6.66 -50.75 1.16
N GLY A 171 7.59 -51.14 2.03
CA GLY A 171 8.28 -52.44 1.96
C GLY A 171 9.57 -52.45 1.13
N THR A 172 9.94 -51.34 0.48
CA THR A 172 11.26 -51.20 -0.16
C THR A 172 12.28 -50.56 0.78
N PRO A 173 13.60 -50.86 0.66
CA PRO A 173 14.62 -50.21 1.48
C PRO A 173 14.68 -48.69 1.28
N ALA A 174 14.29 -48.19 0.09
CA ALA A 174 14.16 -46.76 -0.18
C ALA A 174 13.00 -46.13 0.62
N GLY A 175 11.87 -46.82 0.76
CA GLY A 175 10.75 -46.36 1.58
C GLY A 175 11.09 -46.24 3.07
N ALA A 176 11.88 -47.16 3.62
CA ALA A 176 12.33 -47.12 5.01
C ALA A 176 13.28 -45.94 5.31
N LEU A 177 14.06 -45.48 4.33
CA LEU A 177 14.99 -44.36 4.49
C LEU A 177 14.30 -42.98 4.38
N TYR A 178 13.33 -42.84 3.47
CA TYR A 178 12.69 -41.55 3.17
C TYR A 178 11.33 -41.34 3.82
N PHE A 179 10.62 -42.40 4.23
CA PHE A 179 9.33 -42.32 4.90
C PHE A 179 9.31 -43.13 6.21
N PRO A 180 10.19 -42.86 7.19
CA PRO A 180 10.14 -43.51 8.50
C PRO A 180 8.83 -43.12 9.20
N SER A 181 8.02 -44.11 9.54
CA SER A 181 6.76 -43.98 10.28
C SER A 181 7.00 -43.77 11.77
#